data_AF-A0A829H7H0-F1
#
_entry.id   AF-A0A829H7H0-F1
#
_cell.length_a   1.000
_cell.length_b   1.000
_cell.length_c   1.000
_cell.angle_alpha   90.00
_cell.angle_beta   90.00
_cell.angle_gamma   90.00
#
_symmetry.space_group_name_H-M   'P 1'
#
loop_
_entity.id
_entity.type
_entity.pdbx_description
1 polymer ?
#
loop_
_entity_poly.entity_id
_entity_poly.type
_entity_poly.pdbx_seq_one_letter_code
_entity_poly.pdbx_strand_id
1 'polypeptide(L)'
;MGLTLATIPLAVTNLSRMQFAVTAITHFLFVTTTIGMLLTTMIFEFMYAYGRGDTEKYGRLTLFFSRIFFFSFGTGVVTGLIMEFQFGMNWSAFTRLMGDVAGVPLAIESMISFFVE
;
A
#
# COMPACT_ATOMS: atom_id res chain seq x y z
N MET A 1 -19.92 32.50 11.75
CA MET A 1 -21.03 31.67 11.25
C MET A 1 -20.43 30.30 10.89
N GLY A 2 -20.07 29.45 11.85
CA GLY A 2 -20.93 28.92 12.91
C GLY A 2 -21.69 27.67 12.45
N LEU A 3 -21.17 26.90 11.49
CA LEU A 3 -21.64 25.54 11.23
C LEU A 3 -21.27 24.69 12.44
N THR A 4 -22.27 24.41 13.26
CA THR A 4 -22.15 23.55 14.44
C THR A 4 -21.71 22.16 13.97
N LEU A 5 -20.77 21.55 14.69
CA LEU A 5 -20.35 20.14 14.55
C LEU A 5 -21.53 19.13 14.72
N ALA A 6 -22.74 19.62 14.96
CA ALA A 6 -23.96 18.87 15.25
C ALA A 6 -24.73 18.38 14.01
N THR A 7 -24.32 18.74 12.79
CA THR A 7 -25.05 18.36 11.55
C THR A 7 -24.21 17.64 10.50
N ILE A 8 -23.11 16.96 10.86
CA ILE A 8 -22.65 15.87 9.99
C ILE A 8 -23.61 14.71 10.25
N PRO A 9 -24.40 14.27 9.25
CA PRO A 9 -25.29 13.14 9.46
C PRO A 9 -24.45 11.95 9.91
N LEU A 10 -24.84 11.27 11.00
CA LEU A 10 -24.17 10.04 11.46
C LEU A 10 -23.92 9.04 10.32
N ALA A 11 -24.82 9.02 9.34
CA ALA A 11 -24.68 8.27 8.10
C ALA A 11 -23.40 8.61 7.32
N VAL A 12 -23.07 9.90 7.14
CA VAL A 12 -21.87 10.34 6.40
C VAL A 12 -20.61 9.89 7.12
N THR A 13 -20.51 10.12 8.43
CA THR A 13 -19.35 9.68 9.23
C THR A 13 -19.18 8.16 9.20
N ASN A 14 -20.27 7.40 9.33
CA ASN A 14 -20.22 5.94 9.27
C ASN A 14 -19.84 5.43 7.87
N LEU A 15 -20.34 6.07 6.81
CA LEU A 15 -19.95 5.74 5.44
C LEU A 15 -18.48 6.05 5.17
N SER A 16 -17.97 7.21 5.61
CA SER A 16 -16.55 7.56 5.49
C SER A 16 -15.65 6.57 6.23
N ARG A 17 -16.05 6.11 7.42
CA ARG A 17 -15.36 5.06 8.17
C ARG A 17 -15.37 3.72 7.44
N MET A 18 -16.52 3.32 6.91
CA MET A 18 -16.65 2.06 6.19
C MET A 18 -15.85 2.07 4.89
N GLN A 19 -15.89 3.17 4.13
CA GLN A 19 -15.09 3.37 2.93
C GLN A 19 -13.60 3.25 3.25
N PHE A 20 -13.13 3.97 4.28
CA PHE A 20 -11.73 3.89 4.70
C PHE A 20 -11.34 2.49 5.15
N ALA A 21 -12.20 1.81 5.93
CA ALA A 21 -11.94 0.44 6.39
C ALA A 21 -11.80 -0.55 5.22
N VAL A 22 -12.69 -0.49 4.22
CA VAL A 22 -12.61 -1.36 3.04
C VAL A 22 -11.33 -1.08 2.25
N THR A 23 -10.98 0.18 2.02
CA THR A 23 -9.75 0.55 1.31
C THR A 23 -8.51 0.11 2.09
N ALA A 24 -8.48 0.34 3.40
CA ALA A 24 -7.37 -0.06 4.28
C ALA A 24 -7.16 -1.57 4.33
N ILE A 25 -8.22 -2.34 4.55
CA ILE A 25 -8.15 -3.81 4.57
C ILE A 25 -7.64 -4.34 3.24
N THR A 26 -8.17 -3.82 2.13
CA THR A 26 -7.75 -4.23 0.78
C THR A 26 -6.28 -3.90 0.54
N HIS A 27 -5.85 -2.67 0.85
CA HIS A 27 -4.46 -2.25 0.65
C HIS A 27 -3.48 -3.10 1.47
N PHE A 28 -3.72 -3.28 2.77
CA PHE A 28 -2.81 -4.03 3.64
C PHE A 28 -2.74 -5.53 3.31
N LEU A 29 -3.80 -6.10 2.71
CA LEU A 29 -3.77 -7.46 2.18
C LEU A 29 -2.73 -7.57 1.04
N PHE A 30 -2.74 -6.61 0.11
CA PHE A 30 -1.77 -6.59 -0.99
C PHE A 30 -0.36 -6.23 -0.52
N VAL A 31 -0.19 -5.28 0.41
CA VAL A 31 1.12 -4.94 1.00
C VAL A 31 1.77 -6.17 1.65
N THR A 32 1.05 -6.90 2.49
CA THR A 32 1.59 -8.10 3.16
C THR A 32 1.97 -9.17 2.13
N THR A 33 1.16 -9.31 1.08
CA THR A 33 1.44 -10.25 -0.02
C THR A 33 2.69 -9.84 -0.80
N THR A 34 2.84 -8.55 -1.14
CA THR A 34 3.99 -8.01 -1.86
C THR A 34 5.28 -8.26 -1.08
N ILE A 35 5.32 -7.95 0.22
CA ILE A 35 6.52 -8.19 1.06
C ILE A 35 6.87 -9.69 1.09
N GLY A 36 5.87 -10.57 1.25
CA GLY A 36 6.10 -12.01 1.24
C GLY A 36 6.62 -12.55 -0.11
N MET A 37 6.06 -12.06 -1.21
CA MET A 37 6.48 -12.47 -2.56
C MET A 37 7.83 -11.88 -2.94
N LEU A 38 8.16 -10.67 -2.48
CA LEU A 38 9.48 -10.04 -2.68
C LEU A 38 10.57 -10.90 -2.05
N LEU A 39 10.43 -11.25 -0.76
CA LEU A 39 11.40 -12.09 -0.06
C LEU A 39 11.54 -13.47 -0.72
N THR A 40 10.42 -14.08 -1.11
CA THR A 40 10.40 -15.39 -1.78
C THR A 40 11.13 -15.34 -3.11
N THR A 41 10.81 -14.36 -3.95
CA THR A 41 11.45 -14.13 -5.26
C THR A 41 12.95 -13.86 -5.08
N MET A 42 13.32 -13.02 -4.12
CA MET A 42 14.72 -12.70 -3.82
C MET A 42 15.52 -13.93 -3.40
N ILE A 43 14.93 -14.83 -2.58
CA ILE A 43 15.59 -16.08 -2.18
C ILE A 43 15.83 -16.97 -3.40
N PHE A 44 14.83 -17.15 -4.27
CA PHE A 44 15.00 -17.98 -5.47
C PHE A 44 15.99 -17.37 -6.47
N GLU A 45 15.99 -16.05 -6.62
CA GLU A 45 16.97 -15.37 -7.45
C GLU A 45 18.39 -15.51 -6.90
N PHE A 46 18.55 -15.42 -5.58
CA PHE A 46 19.84 -15.66 -4.94
C PHE A 46 20.32 -17.11 -5.16
N MET A 47 19.43 -18.09 -5.03
CA MET A 47 19.75 -19.50 -5.31
C MET A 47 20.03 -19.76 -6.80
N TYR A 48 19.38 -19.03 -7.71
CA TYR A 48 19.66 -19.08 -9.14
C TYR A 48 21.06 -18.53 -9.46
N ALA A 49 21.39 -17.35 -8.92
CA ALA A 49 22.64 -16.65 -9.23
C ALA A 49 23.88 -17.22 -8.52
N TYR A 50 23.73 -17.68 -7.27
CA TYR A 50 24.86 -18.08 -6.41
C TYR A 50 24.81 -19.53 -5.93
N GLY A 51 23.71 -20.25 -6.18
CA GLY A 51 23.55 -21.63 -5.72
C GLY A 51 24.41 -22.62 -6.48
N ARG A 52 24.94 -23.63 -5.76
CA ARG A 52 25.57 -24.81 -6.37
C ARG A 52 24.53 -25.94 -6.48
N GLY A 53 23.61 -25.84 -7.44
CA GLY A 53 22.50 -26.78 -7.63
C GLY A 53 21.79 -26.63 -8.98
N ASP A 54 20.57 -27.15 -9.11
CA ASP A 54 19.71 -27.00 -10.31
C ASP A 54 19.23 -25.54 -10.44
N THR A 55 20.10 -24.71 -11.02
CA THR A 55 19.87 -23.28 -11.22
C THR A 55 18.66 -23.03 -12.12
N GLU A 56 18.44 -23.84 -13.15
CA GLU A 56 17.33 -23.65 -14.08
C GLU A 56 15.97 -23.76 -13.37
N LYS A 57 15.83 -24.68 -12.42
CA LYS A 57 14.64 -24.77 -11.56
C LYS A 57 14.41 -23.47 -10.78
N TYR A 58 15.44 -22.92 -10.16
CA TYR A 58 15.30 -21.69 -9.37
C TYR A 58 14.96 -20.48 -10.24
N GLY A 59 15.54 -20.35 -11.44
CA GLY A 59 15.18 -19.29 -12.37
C GLY A 59 13.71 -19.35 -12.81
N ARG A 60 13.16 -20.55 -13.05
CA ARG A 60 11.72 -20.72 -13.34
C ARG A 60 10.84 -20.34 -12.15
N LEU A 61 11.27 -20.67 -10.92
CA LEU A 61 10.57 -20.27 -9.70
C LEU A 61 10.61 -18.75 -9.50
N THR A 62 11.76 -18.10 -9.69
CA THR A 62 11.87 -16.64 -9.67
C THR A 62 10.83 -16.03 -10.61
N LEU A 63 10.82 -16.43 -11.89
CA LEU A 63 9.87 -15.88 -12.87
C LEU A 63 8.40 -16.11 -12.49
N PHE A 64 8.08 -17.25 -11.90
CA PHE A 64 6.72 -17.55 -11.44
C PHE A 64 6.30 -16.63 -10.28
N PHE A 65 7.13 -16.52 -9.23
CA PHE A 65 6.81 -15.70 -8.07
C PHE A 65 6.90 -14.19 -8.38
N SER A 66 7.81 -13.76 -9.26
CA SER A 66 7.87 -12.38 -9.75
C SER A 66 6.56 -11.94 -10.40
N ARG A 67 5.88 -12.82 -11.15
CA ARG A 67 4.57 -12.47 -11.76
C ARG A 67 3.51 -12.20 -10.71
N ILE A 68 3.49 -12.98 -9.63
CA ILE A 68 2.56 -12.78 -8.50
C ILE A 68 2.92 -11.49 -7.77
N PHE A 69 4.22 -11.29 -7.49
CA PHE A 69 4.74 -10.05 -6.91
C PHE A 69 4.29 -8.82 -7.69
N PHE A 70 4.50 -8.77 -9.01
CA PHE A 70 4.13 -7.60 -9.82
C PHE A 70 2.63 -7.30 -9.80
N PHE A 71 1.78 -8.33 -9.82
CA PHE A 71 0.33 -8.16 -9.72
C PHE A 71 -0.08 -7.58 -8.36
N SER A 72 0.46 -8.15 -7.27
CA SER A 72 0.18 -7.68 -5.91
C SER A 72 0.72 -6.28 -5.68
N PHE A 73 1.95 -6.00 -6.14
CA PHE A 73 2.59 -4.70 -6.07
C PHE A 73 1.76 -3.62 -6.77
N GLY A 74 1.41 -3.84 -8.04
CA GLY A 74 0.61 -2.86 -8.80
C GLY A 74 -0.75 -2.58 -8.14
N THR A 75 -1.39 -3.61 -7.57
CA THR A 75 -2.65 -3.44 -6.83
C THR A 75 -2.42 -2.69 -5.51
N GLY A 76 -1.32 -2.96 -4.81
CA GLY A 76 -0.88 -2.24 -3.63
C GLY A 76 -0.68 -0.75 -3.91
N VAL A 77 0.04 -0.39 -4.97
CA VAL A 77 0.26 1.00 -5.38
C VAL A 77 -1.06 1.72 -5.63
N VAL A 78 -1.95 1.13 -6.44
CA VAL A 78 -3.26 1.76 -6.77
C VAL A 78 -4.10 1.97 -5.51
N THR A 79 -4.19 0.95 -4.65
CA THR A 79 -4.98 1.04 -3.41
C THR A 79 -4.37 2.01 -2.39
N GLY A 80 -3.05 2.15 -2.36
CA GLY A 80 -2.33 3.10 -1.51
C GLY A 80 -2.61 4.54 -1.93
N LEU A 81 -2.51 4.84 -3.23
CA LEU A 81 -2.87 6.16 -3.79
C LEU A 81 -4.32 6.55 -3.47
N ILE A 82 -5.26 5.60 -3.61
CA ILE A 82 -6.66 5.85 -3.25
C ILE A 82 -6.77 6.19 -1.75
N MET A 83 -6.06 5.48 -0.88
CA MET A 83 -6.07 5.73 0.56
C MET A 83 -5.47 7.09 0.92
N GLU A 84 -4.38 7.49 0.28
CA GLU A 84 -3.75 8.80 0.48
C GLU A 84 -4.74 9.93 0.16
N PHE A 85 -5.41 9.87 -0.99
CA PHE A 85 -6.41 10.87 -1.36
C PHE A 85 -7.64 10.87 -0.43
N GLN A 86 -7.98 9.75 0.20
CA GLN A 86 -9.07 9.71 1.19
C GLN A 86 -8.79 10.59 2.41
N PHE A 87 -7.52 10.80 2.80
CA PHE A 87 -7.18 11.74 3.87
C PHE A 87 -7.53 13.18 3.50
N GLY A 88 -7.37 13.57 2.23
CA GLY A 88 -7.73 14.90 1.73
C GLY A 88 -9.25 15.10 1.57
N MET A 89 -9.96 14.06 1.14
CA MET A 89 -11.40 14.13 0.86
C MET A 89 -12.27 13.96 2.12
N ASN A 90 -12.23 12.76 2.72
CA ASN A 90 -13.15 12.36 3.78
C ASN A 90 -12.66 12.72 5.19
N TRP A 91 -11.36 13.00 5.34
CA TRP A 91 -10.71 13.28 6.62
C TRP A 91 -10.04 14.65 6.67
N SER A 92 -10.59 15.64 5.96
CA SER A 92 -9.99 16.98 5.81
C SER A 92 -9.71 17.71 7.14
N ALA A 93 -10.56 17.53 8.16
CA ALA A 93 -10.35 18.10 9.50
C ALA A 93 -9.13 17.47 10.21
N PHE A 94 -8.92 16.16 10.05
CA PHE A 94 -7.74 15.47 10.56
C PHE A 94 -6.48 15.95 9.83
N THR A 95 -6.54 16.06 8.50
CA THR A 95 -5.41 16.51 7.69
C THR A 95 -5.00 17.95 8.00
N ARG A 96 -5.95 18.85 8.32
CA ARG A 96 -5.62 20.21 8.78
C ARG A 96 -4.94 20.25 10.16
N LEU A 97 -5.18 19.26 11.00
CA LEU A 97 -4.62 19.19 12.36
C LEU A 97 -3.27 18.48 12.38
N MET A 98 -3.14 17.37 11.65
CA MET A 98 -2.00 16.44 11.74
C MET A 98 -1.20 16.35 10.44
N GLY A 99 -1.59 17.08 9.38
CA GLY A 99 -0.94 17.02 8.07
C GLY A 99 0.55 17.39 8.10
N ASP A 100 0.94 18.34 8.95
CA ASP A 100 2.35 18.75 9.08
C ASP A 100 3.24 17.65 9.67
N VAL A 101 2.66 16.72 10.42
CA VAL A 101 3.38 15.58 11.03
C VAL A 101 3.24 14.32 10.18
N ALA A 102 2.00 13.96 9.82
CA ALA A 102 1.70 12.73 9.09
C ALA A 102 2.00 12.85 7.59
N GLY A 103 1.92 14.04 7.01
CA GLY A 103 2.16 14.28 5.59
C GLY A 103 3.63 14.20 5.18
N VAL A 104 4.56 14.49 6.10
CA VAL A 104 6.00 14.43 5.79
C VAL A 104 6.47 12.99 5.50
N PRO A 105 6.16 11.98 6.34
CA PRO A 105 6.46 10.58 6.01
C PRO A 105 5.80 10.10 4.71
N LEU A 106 4.53 10.46 4.48
CA LEU A 106 3.79 10.08 3.26
C LEU A 106 4.41 10.69 2.00
N ALA A 107 4.83 11.96 2.06
CA ALA A 107 5.51 12.60 0.95
C ALA A 107 6.87 11.95 0.66
N ILE A 108 7.62 11.57 1.70
CA ILE A 108 8.90 10.86 1.55
C ILE A 108 8.68 9.46 0.95
N GLU A 109 7.67 8.74 1.40
CA GLU A 109 7.27 7.44 0.85
C GLU A 109 6.99 7.56 -0.66
N SER A 110 6.21 8.57 -1.06
CA SER A 110 5.87 8.84 -2.47
C SER A 110 7.03 9.35 -3.31
N MET A 111 7.95 10.13 -2.76
CA MET A 111 9.08 10.69 -3.52
C MET A 111 10.27 9.74 -3.63
N ILE A 112 10.48 8.86 -2.64
CA ILE A 112 11.69 8.04 -2.53
C ILE A 112 11.34 6.56 -2.57
N SER A 113 10.56 6.08 -1.60
CA SER A 113 10.35 4.64 -1.43
C SER A 113 9.64 4.02 -2.63
N PHE A 114 8.58 4.65 -3.13
CA PHE A 114 7.80 4.14 -4.26
C PHE A 114 8.55 4.07 -5.59
N PHE A 115 9.56 4.93 -5.80
CA PHE A 115 10.32 4.95 -7.05
C PHE A 115 11.58 4.08 -7.01
N VAL A 116 12.03 3.70 -5.81
CA VAL A 116 13.19 2.82 -5.62
C VAL A 116 12.79 1.35 -5.62
N GLU A 117 11.59 1.04 -5.11
CA GLU A 117 10.97 -0.29 -5.17
C GLU A 117 10.76 -0.81 -6.60
#